data_AF-A0A2V2EE40-F1
#
_entry.id   AF-A0A2V2EE40-F1
#
_cell.length_a   1.000
_cell.length_b   1.000
_cell.length_c   1.000
_cell.angle_alpha   90.00
_cell.angle_beta   90.00
_cell.angle_gamma   90.00
#
_symmetry.space_group_name_H-M   'P 1'
#
loop_
_entity.id
_entity.type
_entity.pdbx_description
1 polymer ?
#
loop_
_entity_poly.entity_id
_entity_poly.type
_entity_poly.pdbx_seq_one_letter_code
_entity_poly.pdbx_strand_id
1 'polypeptide(L)'
;MTLDGTIWAIFLFIGASVLIAAAFVLILSLCYHKIHDALTARNTRSAYRANEIRSSSAFSALVKREFKRLLTCPAYLLNGLSGTLLLLLAGIALLFINVQESFSQMQLPIGNTAELAYAGFGIFIFCAGISCPSASALSLEGNSRGQLFVLPVSVRKILLAKAMPTFLINVAAGYISSIIFCLKIEADLLGWVMFLISVPLFCAFIAIFGIFLNLKFPKYDWTTEMQAVKQSIPVMIAVFGSMILGFAAIFLGILVGFWIVLILDVICIACSIICWLYFKNVRLYV
;
A
#
# COMPACT_ATOMS: atom_id res chain seq x y z
N MET A 1 -0.09 -43.27 2.37
CA MET A 1 0.52 -41.99 1.94
C MET A 1 1.86 -42.31 1.30
N THR A 2 1.90 -42.45 -0.03
CA THR A 2 3.14 -42.77 -0.75
C THR A 2 3.95 -41.49 -0.95
N LEU A 3 5.15 -41.45 -0.36
CA LEU A 3 6.07 -40.30 -0.46
C LEU A 3 6.47 -39.95 -1.90
N ASP A 4 6.34 -40.90 -2.84
CA ASP A 4 6.80 -40.75 -4.21
C ASP A 4 6.10 -39.63 -4.98
N GLY A 5 4.79 -39.44 -4.81
CA GLY A 5 4.04 -38.40 -5.51
C GLY A 5 4.43 -36.98 -5.10
N THR A 6 4.85 -36.80 -3.85
CA THR A 6 5.26 -35.50 -3.29
C THR A 6 6.63 -35.09 -3.81
N ILE A 7 7.55 -36.04 -3.95
CA ILE A 7 8.90 -35.81 -4.48
C ILE A 7 8.84 -35.40 -5.96
N TRP A 8 8.02 -36.08 -6.77
CA TRP A 8 7.81 -35.72 -8.17
C TRP A 8 7.15 -34.35 -8.33
N ALA A 9 6.20 -33.99 -7.46
CA ALA A 9 5.59 -32.66 -7.47
C ALA A 9 6.60 -31.54 -7.19
N ILE A 10 7.58 -31.77 -6.29
CA ILE A 10 8.65 -30.82 -6.00
C ILE A 10 9.56 -30.60 -7.22
N PHE A 11 9.97 -31.68 -7.89
CA PHE A 11 10.79 -31.56 -9.11
C PHE A 11 10.04 -30.87 -10.25
N LEU A 12 8.74 -31.13 -10.40
CA LEU A 12 7.90 -30.48 -11.40
C LEU A 12 7.72 -28.99 -11.10
N PHE A 13 7.55 -28.62 -9.83
CA PHE A 13 7.50 -27.22 -9.40
C PHE A 13 8.81 -26.47 -9.62
N ILE A 14 9.95 -27.09 -9.30
CA ILE A 14 11.29 -26.52 -9.55
C ILE A 14 11.50 -26.35 -11.07
N GLY A 15 11.19 -27.38 -11.85
CA GLY A 15 11.28 -27.33 -13.31
C GLY A 15 10.43 -26.22 -13.91
N ALA A 16 9.17 -26.12 -13.51
CA ALA A 16 8.26 -25.05 -13.97
C ALA A 16 8.77 -23.66 -13.56
N SER A 17 9.26 -23.50 -12.33
CA SER A 17 9.79 -22.22 -11.83
C SER A 17 11.03 -21.78 -12.61
N VAL A 18 11.96 -22.69 -12.88
CA VAL A 18 13.16 -22.42 -13.69
C VAL A 18 12.78 -22.09 -15.13
N LEU A 19 11.81 -22.80 -15.71
CA LEU A 19 11.37 -22.59 -17.08
C LEU A 19 10.68 -21.22 -17.24
N ILE A 20 9.82 -20.84 -16.30
CA ILE A 20 9.19 -19.51 -16.24
C ILE A 20 10.24 -18.41 -16.06
N ALA A 21 11.23 -18.62 -15.18
CA ALA A 21 12.31 -17.66 -14.97
C ALA A 21 13.19 -17.51 -16.23
N ALA A 22 13.54 -18.61 -16.89
CA ALA A 22 14.29 -18.60 -18.14
C ALA A 22 13.52 -17.92 -19.28
N ALA A 23 12.23 -18.23 -19.41
CA ALA A 23 11.34 -17.58 -20.38
C ALA A 23 11.26 -16.07 -20.13
N PHE A 24 11.12 -15.64 -18.87
CA PHE A 24 11.12 -14.23 -18.51
C PHE A 24 12.45 -13.54 -18.88
N VAL A 25 13.60 -14.15 -18.55
CA VAL A 25 14.92 -13.60 -18.89
C VAL A 25 15.13 -13.50 -20.39
N LEU A 26 14.69 -14.51 -21.16
CA LEU A 26 14.77 -14.51 -22.63
C LEU A 26 13.87 -13.44 -23.25
N ILE A 27 12.62 -13.33 -22.81
CA ILE A 27 11.70 -12.29 -23.31
C ILE A 27 12.27 -10.91 -22.97
N LEU A 28 12.76 -10.73 -21.74
CA LEU A 28 13.34 -9.47 -21.30
C LEU A 28 14.58 -9.11 -22.11
N SER A 29 15.50 -10.05 -22.36
CA SER A 29 16.73 -9.80 -23.14
C SER A 29 16.42 -9.45 -24.60
N LEU A 30 15.42 -10.11 -25.20
CA LEU A 30 14.96 -9.82 -26.56
C LEU A 30 14.26 -8.44 -26.67
N CYS A 31 13.56 -8.03 -25.61
CA CYS A 31 12.86 -6.74 -25.58
C CYS A 31 13.71 -5.61 -24.97
N TYR A 32 14.85 -5.91 -24.36
CA TYR A 32 15.64 -4.97 -23.57
C TYR A 32 16.07 -3.75 -24.38
N HIS A 33 16.63 -3.97 -25.59
CA HIS A 33 17.04 -2.88 -26.46
C HIS A 33 15.86 -1.99 -26.89
N LYS A 34 14.71 -2.58 -27.23
CA LYS A 34 13.51 -1.81 -27.61
C LYS A 34 12.98 -0.96 -26.46
N ILE A 35 13.02 -1.50 -25.24
CA ILE A 35 12.60 -0.78 -24.03
C ILE A 35 13.60 0.33 -23.71
N HIS A 36 14.89 0.05 -23.76
CA HIS A 36 15.95 1.01 -23.50
C HIS A 36 15.92 2.17 -24.52
N ASP A 37 15.76 1.87 -25.80
CA ASP A 37 15.66 2.88 -26.86
C ASP A 37 14.38 3.71 -26.74
N ALA A 38 13.24 3.08 -26.43
CA ALA A 38 11.98 3.80 -26.21
C ALA A 38 12.01 4.72 -24.97
N LEU A 39 12.71 4.32 -23.91
CA LEU A 39 12.89 5.13 -22.70
C LEU A 39 13.88 6.28 -22.93
N THR A 40 14.95 6.03 -23.70
CA THR A 40 16.02 7.01 -23.95
C THR A 40 15.63 8.04 -25.02
N ALA A 41 14.92 7.62 -26.08
CA ALA A 41 14.43 8.51 -27.14
C ALA A 41 13.35 9.50 -26.66
N ARG A 42 12.66 9.19 -25.55
CA ARG A 42 11.62 10.07 -25.00
C ARG A 42 12.18 11.31 -24.30
N ASN A 43 13.45 11.26 -23.87
CA ASN A 43 14.12 12.38 -23.21
C ASN A 43 14.64 13.46 -24.19
N THR A 44 14.74 13.17 -25.49
CA THR A 44 15.34 14.10 -26.47
C THR A 44 14.34 14.87 -27.34
N ARG A 45 13.02 14.60 -27.24
CA ARG A 45 12.02 15.13 -28.19
C ARG A 45 10.71 15.69 -27.62
N SER A 46 10.70 16.16 -26.39
CA SER A 46 9.55 16.93 -25.88
C SER A 46 9.79 18.43 -26.03
N ALA A 47 9.67 18.96 -27.25
CA ALA A 47 9.40 20.39 -27.40
C ALA A 47 8.05 20.67 -26.73
N TYR A 48 8.05 21.46 -25.65
CA TYR A 48 6.83 21.83 -24.93
C TYR A 48 5.88 22.56 -25.89
N ARG A 49 4.87 21.85 -26.40
CA ARG A 49 3.77 22.48 -27.13
C ARG A 49 2.77 22.95 -26.09
N ALA A 50 2.57 24.26 -26.01
CA ALA A 50 1.54 24.90 -25.20
C ALA A 50 0.14 24.63 -25.76
N ASN A 51 -0.23 23.36 -25.91
CA ASN A 51 -1.59 22.97 -26.26
C ASN A 51 -2.43 22.98 -24.99
N GLU A 52 -3.49 23.77 -25.02
CA GLU A 52 -4.60 23.88 -24.06
C GLU A 52 -4.22 23.56 -22.62
N ILE A 53 -3.81 24.61 -21.89
CA ILE A 53 -3.70 24.58 -20.43
C ILE A 53 -5.10 24.31 -19.87
N ARG A 54 -5.45 23.03 -19.71
CA ARG A 54 -6.69 22.63 -19.05
C ARG A 54 -6.64 23.13 -17.62
N SER A 55 -7.59 23.99 -17.25
CA SER A 55 -7.69 24.49 -15.89
C SER A 55 -7.98 23.31 -14.95
N SER A 56 -6.97 22.89 -14.20
CA SER A 56 -7.13 21.93 -13.10
C SER A 56 -6.91 22.67 -11.80
N SER A 57 -7.61 22.26 -10.73
CA SER A 57 -7.37 22.85 -9.42
C SER A 57 -5.94 22.57 -8.98
N ALA A 58 -5.31 23.51 -8.27
CA ALA A 58 -3.93 23.34 -7.79
C ALA A 58 -3.75 22.04 -6.99
N PHE A 59 -4.77 21.61 -6.25
CA PHE A 59 -4.75 20.35 -5.51
C PHE A 59 -4.73 19.13 -6.44
N SER A 60 -5.60 19.09 -7.46
CA SER A 60 -5.62 17.98 -8.43
C SER A 60 -4.30 17.89 -9.20
N ALA A 61 -3.71 19.03 -9.57
CA ALA A 61 -2.39 19.07 -10.21
C ALA A 61 -1.29 18.47 -9.31
N LEU A 62 -1.30 18.79 -8.01
CA LEU A 62 -0.35 18.22 -7.04
C LEU A 62 -0.55 16.70 -6.87
N VAL A 63 -1.79 16.24 -6.74
CA VAL A 63 -2.09 14.80 -6.64
C VAL A 63 -1.64 14.06 -7.90
N LYS A 64 -1.94 14.61 -9.09
CA LYS A 64 -1.51 14.03 -10.37
C LYS A 64 0.01 13.99 -10.51
N ARG A 65 0.70 15.03 -10.02
CA ARG A 65 2.17 15.06 -9.97
C ARG A 65 2.72 13.91 -9.11
N GLU A 66 2.11 13.68 -7.94
CA GLU A 66 2.53 12.61 -7.04
C GLU A 66 2.25 11.23 -7.61
N PHE A 67 1.08 10.98 -8.22
CA PHE A 67 0.81 9.72 -8.93
C PHE A 67 1.80 9.46 -10.06
N LYS A 68 2.09 10.49 -10.87
CA LYS A 68 3.09 10.38 -11.94
C LYS A 68 4.44 9.99 -11.36
N ARG A 69 4.83 10.59 -10.24
CA ARG A 69 6.08 10.27 -9.56
C ARG A 69 6.10 8.83 -9.06
N LEU A 70 5.04 8.40 -8.37
CA LEU A 70 4.90 7.03 -7.87
C LEU A 70 5.07 6.00 -8.98
N LEU A 71 4.47 6.23 -10.15
CA LEU A 71 4.55 5.31 -11.29
C LEU A 71 5.88 5.39 -12.06
N THR A 72 6.60 6.51 -11.98
CA THR A 72 7.86 6.72 -12.72
C THR A 72 9.09 6.32 -11.90
N CYS A 73 9.01 6.37 -10.58
CA CYS A 73 10.09 5.99 -9.67
C CYS A 73 9.95 4.52 -9.23
N PRO A 74 10.78 3.59 -9.74
CA PRO A 74 10.62 2.15 -9.46
C PRO A 74 10.79 1.83 -7.98
N ALA A 75 11.73 2.49 -7.31
CA ALA A 75 11.97 2.35 -5.87
C ALA A 75 10.71 2.71 -5.06
N TYR A 76 10.07 3.82 -5.43
CA TYR A 76 8.87 4.32 -4.78
C TYR A 76 7.65 3.43 -5.05
N LEU A 77 7.50 2.96 -6.29
CA LEU A 77 6.44 2.04 -6.68
C LEU A 77 6.53 0.71 -5.95
N LEU A 78 7.68 0.04 -6.04
CA LEU A 78 7.84 -1.34 -5.57
C LEU A 78 7.75 -1.42 -4.04
N ASN A 79 8.40 -0.50 -3.32
CA ASN A 79 8.33 -0.51 -1.86
C ASN A 79 7.05 0.14 -1.33
N GLY A 80 6.53 1.16 -2.03
CA GLY A 80 5.30 1.84 -1.64
C GLY A 80 4.07 0.97 -1.84
N LEU A 81 4.03 0.08 -2.83
CA LEU A 81 2.86 -0.73 -3.18
C LEU A 81 3.04 -2.24 -2.94
N SER A 82 4.15 -2.68 -2.36
CA SER A 82 4.41 -4.12 -2.11
C SER A 82 3.32 -4.80 -1.30
N GLY A 83 2.89 -4.19 -0.20
CA GLY A 83 1.82 -4.68 0.66
C GLY A 83 0.46 -4.66 -0.03
N THR A 84 0.15 -3.61 -0.80
CA THR A 84 -1.08 -3.53 -1.59
C THR A 84 -1.13 -4.58 -2.70
N LEU A 85 -0.01 -4.83 -3.37
CA LEU A 85 0.12 -5.90 -4.37
C LEU A 85 -0.05 -7.27 -3.71
N LEU A 86 0.58 -7.49 -2.55
CA LEU A 86 0.42 -8.71 -1.77
C LEU A 86 -1.05 -8.93 -1.38
N LEU A 87 -1.75 -7.88 -0.96
CA LEU A 87 -3.18 -7.95 -0.61
C LEU A 87 -4.06 -8.35 -1.81
N LEU A 88 -3.80 -7.80 -3.00
CA LEU A 88 -4.53 -8.15 -4.21
C LEU A 88 -4.24 -9.58 -4.65
N LEU A 89 -2.96 -9.98 -4.63
CA LEU A 89 -2.56 -11.35 -4.97
C LEU A 89 -3.14 -12.36 -3.99
N ALA A 90 -3.15 -12.07 -2.69
CA ALA A 90 -3.79 -12.90 -1.68
C ALA A 90 -5.31 -13.00 -1.93
N GLY A 91 -5.98 -11.88 -2.23
CA GLY A 91 -7.38 -11.87 -2.62
C GLY A 91 -7.67 -12.76 -3.83
N ILE A 92 -6.87 -12.66 -4.89
CA ILE A 92 -7.02 -13.49 -6.09
C ILE A 92 -6.72 -14.96 -5.78
N ALA A 93 -5.69 -15.25 -5.00
CA ALA A 93 -5.33 -16.62 -4.62
C ALA A 93 -6.47 -17.31 -3.84
N LEU A 94 -7.17 -16.57 -2.97
CA LEU A 94 -8.35 -17.06 -2.26
C LEU A 94 -9.50 -17.50 -3.18
N LEU A 95 -9.54 -17.06 -4.45
CA LEU A 95 -10.53 -17.54 -5.41
C LEU A 95 -10.38 -19.03 -5.71
N PHE A 96 -9.15 -19.55 -5.65
CA PHE A 96 -8.78 -20.91 -6.00
C PHE A 96 -8.66 -21.86 -4.80
N ILE A 97 -8.73 -21.33 -3.58
CA ILE A 97 -8.57 -22.10 -2.35
C ILE A 97 -9.95 -22.37 -1.74
N ASN A 98 -10.19 -23.62 -1.30
CA ASN A 98 -11.32 -23.94 -0.44
C ASN A 98 -10.97 -23.55 1.00
N VAL A 99 -11.57 -22.44 1.43
CA VAL A 99 -11.23 -21.77 2.69
C VAL A 99 -11.71 -22.60 3.89
N GLN A 100 -12.89 -23.19 3.78
CA GLN A 100 -13.53 -24.00 4.80
C GLN A 100 -12.74 -25.29 5.09
N GLU A 101 -12.29 -25.99 4.04
CA GLU A 101 -11.43 -27.17 4.18
C GLU A 101 -10.08 -26.80 4.82
N SER A 102 -9.47 -25.70 4.36
CA SER A 102 -8.16 -25.25 4.85
C SER A 102 -8.18 -24.91 6.35
N PHE A 103 -9.25 -24.27 6.83
CA PHE A 103 -9.36 -23.91 8.25
C PHE A 103 -9.72 -25.09 9.14
N SER A 104 -10.53 -26.04 8.66
CA SER A 104 -10.83 -27.27 9.42
C SER A 104 -9.58 -28.11 9.72
N GLN A 105 -8.56 -28.05 8.84
CA GLN A 105 -7.29 -28.75 9.02
C GLN A 105 -6.35 -28.06 10.01
N MET A 106 -6.48 -26.75 10.23
CA MET A 106 -5.57 -25.97 11.07
C MET A 106 -5.84 -26.08 12.57
N GLN A 107 -6.93 -26.75 13.00
CA GLN A 107 -7.34 -26.88 14.42
C GLN A 107 -7.30 -25.55 15.19
N LEU A 108 -7.48 -24.43 14.50
CA LEU A 108 -7.56 -23.12 15.14
C LEU A 108 -8.87 -23.04 15.93
N PRO A 109 -8.91 -22.31 17.07
CA PRO A 109 -10.13 -22.05 17.81
C PRO A 109 -10.99 -21.02 17.06
N ILE A 110 -11.35 -21.33 15.82
CA ILE A 110 -12.24 -20.53 14.99
C ILE A 110 -13.60 -21.19 15.10
N GLY A 111 -14.44 -20.66 15.99
CA GLY A 111 -15.77 -21.19 16.27
C GLY A 111 -16.80 -20.81 15.19
N ASN A 112 -16.53 -19.77 14.40
CA ASN A 112 -17.48 -19.23 13.43
C ASN A 112 -16.80 -18.41 12.30
N THR A 113 -17.49 -18.25 11.16
CA THR A 113 -17.06 -17.44 10.01
C THR A 113 -16.87 -15.95 10.36
N ALA A 114 -17.56 -15.45 11.39
CA ALA A 114 -17.41 -14.09 11.90
C ALA A 114 -16.01 -13.80 12.47
N GLU A 115 -15.43 -14.74 13.24
CA GLU A 115 -14.07 -14.58 13.80
C GLU A 115 -13.02 -14.50 12.69
N LEU A 116 -13.25 -15.25 11.61
CA LEU A 116 -12.40 -15.21 10.43
C LEU A 116 -12.51 -13.86 9.69
N ALA A 117 -13.68 -13.23 9.68
CA ALA A 117 -13.85 -11.88 9.15
C ALA A 117 -12.99 -10.85 9.91
N TYR A 118 -12.96 -10.92 11.25
CA TYR A 118 -12.15 -10.03 12.09
C TYR A 118 -10.65 -10.28 11.91
N ALA A 119 -10.23 -11.54 11.82
CA ALA A 119 -8.85 -11.89 11.49
C ALA A 119 -8.44 -11.35 10.10
N GLY A 120 -9.34 -11.45 9.12
CA GLY A 120 -9.13 -10.90 7.78
C GLY A 120 -8.93 -9.39 7.77
N PHE A 121 -9.59 -8.65 8.67
CA PHE A 121 -9.33 -7.23 8.83
C PHE A 121 -7.91 -6.94 9.35
N GLY A 122 -7.39 -7.78 10.24
CA GLY A 122 -5.99 -7.69 10.68
C GLY A 122 -4.99 -7.97 9.55
N ILE A 123 -5.28 -8.92 8.66
CA ILE A 123 -4.50 -9.16 7.44
C ILE A 123 -4.51 -7.93 6.53
N PHE A 124 -5.68 -7.30 6.37
CA PHE A 124 -5.80 -6.05 5.62
C PHE A 124 -4.93 -4.94 6.23
N ILE A 125 -4.99 -4.72 7.54
CA ILE A 125 -4.15 -3.73 8.26
C ILE A 125 -2.66 -4.01 7.99
N PHE A 126 -2.25 -5.27 8.12
CA PHE A 126 -0.87 -5.69 7.89
C PHE A 126 -0.40 -5.32 6.47
N CYS A 127 -1.16 -5.74 5.45
CA CYS A 127 -0.77 -5.52 4.06
C CYS A 127 -0.87 -4.05 3.64
N ALA A 128 -1.97 -3.36 3.95
CA ALA A 128 -2.15 -1.95 3.62
C ALA A 128 -1.16 -1.05 4.39
N GLY A 129 -0.76 -1.46 5.59
CA GLY A 129 0.20 -0.76 6.43
C GLY A 129 1.64 -0.82 5.92
N ILE A 130 2.07 -1.99 5.42
CA ILE A 130 3.36 -2.15 4.73
C ILE A 130 3.44 -1.21 3.52
N SER A 131 2.30 -0.97 2.87
CA SER A 131 2.19 -0.07 1.73
C SER A 131 1.89 1.38 2.13
N CYS A 132 2.94 2.12 2.50
CA CYS A 132 2.83 3.52 2.88
C CYS A 132 3.73 4.45 2.04
N PRO A 133 3.38 4.74 0.77
CA PRO A 133 4.11 5.71 -0.05
C PRO A 133 4.23 7.10 0.62
N SER A 134 3.17 7.54 1.29
CA SER A 134 3.11 8.80 2.00
C SER A 134 4.27 9.01 3.01
N ALA A 135 4.75 7.94 3.66
CA ALA A 135 5.88 8.00 4.59
C ALA A 135 7.20 8.45 3.94
N SER A 136 7.33 8.41 2.62
CA SER A 136 8.52 8.89 1.88
C SER A 136 8.24 10.00 0.88
N ALA A 137 6.98 10.31 0.57
CA ALA A 137 6.54 11.31 -0.40
C ALA A 137 7.18 12.72 -0.29
N LEU A 138 7.34 13.25 0.93
CA LEU A 138 7.97 14.55 1.18
C LEU A 138 9.50 14.46 1.10
N SER A 139 10.11 13.50 1.79
CA SER A 139 11.56 13.21 1.72
C SER A 139 12.06 13.08 0.28
N LEU A 140 11.28 12.40 -0.57
CA LEU A 140 11.56 12.23 -1.98
C LEU A 140 11.67 13.57 -2.74
N GLU A 141 11.03 14.67 -2.32
CA GLU A 141 11.25 15.99 -2.97
C GLU A 141 12.71 16.45 -2.95
N GLY A 142 13.50 16.04 -1.95
CA GLY A 142 14.94 16.33 -1.88
C GLY A 142 15.29 17.78 -2.23
N ASN A 143 16.18 17.95 -3.20
CA ASN A 143 16.67 19.26 -3.66
C ASN A 143 15.61 20.11 -4.37
N SER A 144 14.55 19.52 -4.94
CA SER A 144 13.48 20.26 -5.62
C SER A 144 12.41 20.81 -4.66
N ARG A 145 12.56 20.59 -3.34
CA ARG A 145 11.56 21.00 -2.33
C ARG A 145 11.22 22.48 -2.33
N GLY A 146 12.20 23.35 -2.65
CA GLY A 146 11.98 24.79 -2.71
C GLY A 146 10.89 25.17 -3.71
N GLN A 147 10.79 24.47 -4.85
CA GLN A 147 9.74 24.71 -5.83
C GLN A 147 8.35 24.43 -5.26
N LEU A 148 8.23 23.44 -4.37
CA LEU A 148 6.97 23.07 -3.73
C LEU A 148 6.55 24.10 -2.67
N PHE A 149 7.51 24.69 -1.95
CA PHE A 149 7.25 25.58 -0.82
C PHE A 149 6.93 27.02 -1.24
N VAL A 150 7.35 27.44 -2.43
CA VAL A 150 7.06 28.78 -2.98
C VAL A 150 5.69 28.83 -3.68
N LEU A 151 5.03 27.69 -3.91
CA LEU A 151 3.71 27.66 -4.53
C LEU A 151 2.69 28.44 -3.68
N PRO A 152 1.76 29.20 -4.32
CA PRO A 152 0.69 29.93 -3.63
C PRO A 152 -0.44 28.98 -3.20
N VAL A 153 -0.09 27.90 -2.50
CA VAL A 153 -0.99 26.84 -2.05
C VAL A 153 -0.73 26.60 -0.57
N SER A 154 -1.80 26.46 0.21
CA SER A 154 -1.67 26.16 1.64
C SER A 154 -0.89 24.86 1.87
N VAL A 155 0.02 24.85 2.85
CA VAL A 155 0.81 23.67 3.27
C VAL A 155 -0.05 22.42 3.43
N ARG A 156 -1.25 22.52 4.01
CA ARG A 156 -2.16 21.38 4.18
C ARG A 156 -2.56 20.72 2.87
N LYS A 157 -2.84 21.51 1.83
CA LYS A 157 -3.18 20.98 0.50
C LYS A 157 -1.99 20.25 -0.10
N ILE A 158 -0.76 20.71 0.13
CA ILE A 158 0.46 20.03 -0.30
C ILE A 158 0.60 18.68 0.42
N LEU A 159 0.48 18.68 1.74
CA LEU A 159 0.57 17.47 2.58
C LEU A 159 -0.51 16.44 2.21
N LEU A 160 -1.76 16.88 2.09
CA LEU A 160 -2.87 16.02 1.65
C LEU A 160 -2.68 15.50 0.23
N ALA A 161 -2.18 16.32 -0.69
CA ALA A 161 -1.94 15.88 -2.06
C ALA A 161 -0.90 14.77 -2.12
N LYS A 162 0.06 14.76 -1.17
CA LYS A 162 1.05 13.69 -1.01
C LYS A 162 0.51 12.44 -0.31
N ALA A 163 -0.47 12.57 0.59
CA ALA A 163 -1.16 11.45 1.22
C ALA A 163 -2.15 10.75 0.28
N MET A 164 -2.77 11.52 -0.64
CA MET A 164 -3.90 11.06 -1.44
C MET A 164 -3.62 9.81 -2.29
N PRO A 165 -2.44 9.63 -2.93
CA PRO A 165 -2.15 8.42 -3.69
C PRO A 165 -2.14 7.16 -2.81
N THR A 166 -1.59 7.24 -1.59
CA THR A 166 -1.62 6.12 -0.63
C THR A 166 -3.05 5.76 -0.27
N PHE A 167 -3.87 6.77 0.05
CA PHE A 167 -5.27 6.56 0.40
C PHE A 167 -6.04 5.88 -0.75
N LEU A 168 -6.00 6.47 -1.95
CA LEU A 168 -6.79 5.98 -3.08
C LEU A 168 -6.39 4.57 -3.52
N ILE A 169 -5.09 4.27 -3.58
CA ILE A 169 -4.60 2.96 -4.01
C ILE A 169 -4.96 1.90 -2.96
N ASN A 170 -4.75 2.18 -1.67
CA ASN A 170 -5.05 1.21 -0.61
C ASN A 170 -6.56 1.01 -0.43
N VAL A 171 -7.40 2.03 -0.61
CA VAL A 171 -8.86 1.87 -0.60
C VAL A 171 -9.35 1.03 -1.76
N ALA A 172 -8.88 1.32 -2.99
CA ALA A 172 -9.30 0.56 -4.16
C ALA A 172 -8.92 -0.91 -4.05
N ALA A 173 -7.66 -1.20 -3.69
CA ALA A 173 -7.21 -2.57 -3.48
C ALA A 173 -7.85 -3.23 -2.26
N GLY A 174 -8.03 -2.48 -1.18
CA GLY A 174 -8.72 -2.91 0.03
C GLY A 174 -10.11 -3.42 -0.28
N TYR A 175 -10.95 -2.62 -0.95
CA TYR A 175 -12.31 -3.04 -1.29
C TYR A 175 -12.34 -4.25 -2.23
N ILE A 176 -11.48 -4.29 -3.26
CA ILE A 176 -11.41 -5.45 -4.16
C ILE A 176 -11.12 -6.73 -3.36
N SER A 177 -10.08 -6.70 -2.52
CA SER A 177 -9.71 -7.86 -1.71
C SER A 177 -10.73 -8.19 -0.63
N SER A 178 -11.33 -7.19 0.03
CA SER A 178 -12.37 -7.38 1.04
C SER A 178 -13.64 -8.00 0.46
N ILE A 179 -14.07 -7.58 -0.73
CA ILE A 179 -15.24 -8.18 -1.41
C ILE A 179 -14.98 -9.66 -1.71
N ILE A 180 -13.81 -9.97 -2.29
CA ILE A 180 -13.45 -11.36 -2.59
C ILE A 180 -13.40 -12.20 -1.31
N PHE A 181 -12.78 -11.66 -0.26
CA PHE A 181 -12.65 -12.33 1.03
C PHE A 181 -14.02 -12.61 1.66
N CYS A 182 -14.89 -11.60 1.78
CA CYS A 182 -16.22 -11.72 2.39
C CYS A 182 -17.11 -12.72 1.65
N LEU A 183 -17.04 -12.76 0.31
CA LEU A 183 -17.78 -13.74 -0.49
C LEU A 183 -17.29 -15.18 -0.22
N LYS A 184 -15.98 -15.38 -0.05
CA LYS A 184 -15.40 -16.71 0.13
C LYS A 184 -15.61 -17.30 1.51
N ILE A 185 -15.59 -16.46 2.54
CA ILE A 185 -15.85 -16.90 3.91
C ILE A 185 -17.33 -16.93 4.26
N GLU A 186 -18.21 -16.54 3.32
CA GLU A 186 -19.65 -16.38 3.55
C GLU A 186 -19.91 -15.48 4.77
N ALA A 187 -19.29 -14.29 4.76
CA ALA A 187 -19.36 -13.35 5.87
C ALA A 187 -20.80 -12.91 6.13
N ASP A 188 -21.12 -12.72 7.40
CA ASP A 188 -22.38 -12.15 7.84
C ASP A 188 -22.49 -10.66 7.48
N LEU A 189 -23.70 -10.10 7.63
CA LEU A 189 -23.95 -8.68 7.33
C LEU A 189 -23.02 -7.76 8.14
N LEU A 190 -22.70 -8.13 9.38
CA LEU A 190 -21.80 -7.36 10.23
C LEU A 190 -20.39 -7.31 9.65
N GLY A 191 -19.84 -8.43 9.17
CA GLY A 191 -18.54 -8.49 8.49
C GLY A 191 -18.49 -7.59 7.25
N TRP A 192 -19.54 -7.60 6.42
CA TRP A 192 -19.64 -6.72 5.25
C TRP A 192 -19.63 -5.23 5.62
N VAL A 193 -20.47 -4.83 6.57
CA VAL A 193 -20.56 -3.43 7.04
C VAL A 193 -19.24 -2.99 7.68
N MET A 194 -18.60 -3.88 8.43
CA MET A 194 -17.29 -3.64 9.02
C MET A 194 -16.25 -3.35 7.95
N PHE A 195 -16.03 -4.23 6.97
CA PHE A 195 -15.05 -3.97 5.90
C PHE A 195 -15.38 -2.70 5.10
N LEU A 196 -16.67 -2.40 4.89
CA LEU A 196 -17.08 -1.18 4.19
C LEU A 196 -16.58 0.09 4.88
N ILE A 197 -16.62 0.12 6.22
CA ILE A 197 -16.28 1.27 7.06
C ILE A 197 -14.80 1.27 7.45
N SER A 198 -14.26 0.14 7.90
CA SER A 198 -12.93 0.06 8.50
C SER A 198 -11.81 0.19 7.46
N VAL A 199 -12.03 -0.27 6.21
CA VAL A 199 -11.06 -0.13 5.10
C VAL A 199 -10.68 1.34 4.83
N PRO A 200 -11.63 2.25 4.53
CA PRO A 200 -11.29 3.65 4.29
C PRO A 200 -10.76 4.36 5.54
N LEU A 201 -11.23 4.00 6.74
CA LEU A 201 -10.73 4.58 7.99
C LEU A 201 -9.24 4.28 8.20
N PHE A 202 -8.84 3.01 8.09
CA PHE A 202 -7.44 2.63 8.23
C PHE A 202 -6.58 3.21 7.10
N CYS A 203 -7.07 3.20 5.85
CA CYS A 203 -6.37 3.80 4.72
C CYS A 203 -6.14 5.31 4.91
N ALA A 204 -7.12 6.03 5.45
CA ALA A 204 -6.99 7.46 5.75
C ALA A 204 -5.95 7.67 6.87
N PHE A 205 -6.03 6.87 7.93
CA PHE A 205 -5.08 6.90 9.03
C PHE A 205 -3.65 6.68 8.55
N ILE A 206 -3.36 5.58 7.84
CA ILE A 206 -1.99 5.27 7.42
C ILE A 206 -1.42 6.32 6.46
N ALA A 207 -2.25 6.87 5.56
CA ALA A 207 -1.84 7.91 4.63
C ALA A 207 -1.52 9.24 5.33
N ILE A 208 -2.34 9.64 6.30
CA ILE A 208 -2.13 10.87 7.08
C ILE A 208 -0.95 10.69 8.03
N PHE A 209 -0.89 9.56 8.73
CA PHE A 209 0.17 9.23 9.68
C PHE A 209 1.54 9.11 8.98
N GLY A 210 1.59 8.51 7.80
CA GLY A 210 2.80 8.46 6.98
C GLY A 210 3.33 9.85 6.64
N ILE A 211 2.46 10.77 6.19
CA ILE A 211 2.86 12.18 5.97
C ILE A 211 3.30 12.86 7.26
N PHE A 212 2.61 12.63 8.38
CA PHE A 212 2.97 13.19 9.66
C PHE A 212 4.39 12.76 10.09
N LEU A 213 4.70 11.47 9.98
CA LEU A 213 6.03 10.94 10.27
C LEU A 213 7.09 11.53 9.33
N ASN A 214 6.79 11.61 8.04
CA ASN A 214 7.68 12.16 7.03
C ASN A 214 7.97 13.64 7.24
N LEU A 215 7.00 14.40 7.75
CA LEU A 215 7.17 15.79 8.13
C LEU A 215 8.04 15.93 9.40
N LYS A 216 7.92 15.01 10.36
CA LYS A 216 8.66 15.05 11.62
C LYS A 216 10.10 14.57 11.50
N PHE A 217 10.33 13.56 10.66
CA PHE A 217 11.66 12.96 10.42
C PHE A 217 11.98 12.90 8.93
N PRO A 218 12.02 14.04 8.23
CA PRO A 218 12.28 14.05 6.80
C PRO A 218 13.72 13.62 6.52
N LYS A 219 13.90 12.83 5.47
CA LYS A 219 15.20 12.42 4.95
C LYS A 219 15.40 13.09 3.59
N TYR A 220 15.94 14.31 3.57
CA TYR A 220 16.18 15.05 2.33
C TYR A 220 17.57 14.78 1.71
N ASP A 221 18.55 14.38 2.51
CA ASP A 221 19.94 14.17 2.09
C ASP A 221 20.18 12.78 1.47
N TRP A 222 19.19 12.24 0.77
CA TRP A 222 19.32 10.94 0.11
C TRP A 222 20.17 11.07 -1.16
N THR A 223 21.10 10.12 -1.35
CA THR A 223 21.87 10.02 -2.61
C THR A 223 21.19 9.11 -3.62
N THR A 224 20.36 8.19 -3.14
CA THR A 224 19.55 7.28 -3.95
C THR A 224 18.11 7.28 -3.43
N GLU A 225 17.12 7.22 -4.33
CA GLU A 225 15.70 7.24 -3.96
C GLU A 225 15.33 6.10 -2.99
N MET A 226 16.03 4.96 -3.10
CA MET A 226 15.89 3.81 -2.19
C MET A 226 16.14 4.18 -0.72
N GLN A 227 17.06 5.10 -0.42
CA GLN A 227 17.34 5.52 0.94
C GLN A 227 16.17 6.26 1.57
N ALA A 228 15.43 7.05 0.78
CA ALA A 228 14.25 7.78 1.23
C ALA A 228 13.03 6.86 1.37
N VAL A 229 12.89 5.90 0.45
CA VAL A 229 11.69 5.03 0.38
C VAL A 229 11.77 3.80 1.29
N LYS A 230 12.96 3.25 1.57
CA LYS A 230 13.09 1.98 2.33
C LYS A 230 13.85 2.10 3.64
N GLN A 231 14.82 3.02 3.70
CA GLN A 231 15.74 3.19 4.84
C GLN A 231 15.52 4.50 5.59
N SER A 232 14.31 5.07 5.51
CA SER A 232 13.96 6.27 6.26
C SER A 232 13.19 5.89 7.52
N ILE A 233 13.45 6.63 8.60
CA ILE A 233 12.79 6.44 9.89
C ILE A 233 11.25 6.49 9.75
N PRO A 234 10.64 7.43 9.00
CA PRO A 234 9.20 7.44 8.79
C PRO A 234 8.65 6.14 8.21
N VAL A 235 9.33 5.59 7.20
CA VAL A 235 8.90 4.33 6.56
C VAL A 235 9.04 3.18 7.53
N MET A 236 10.17 3.08 8.25
CA MET A 236 10.35 2.01 9.23
C MET A 236 9.27 2.03 10.31
N ILE A 237 8.94 3.20 10.87
CA ILE A 237 7.89 3.34 11.88
C ILE A 237 6.52 2.96 11.30
N ALA A 238 6.18 3.44 10.10
CA ALA A 238 4.89 3.14 9.47
C ALA A 238 4.75 1.64 9.18
N VAL A 239 5.77 1.03 8.55
CA VAL A 239 5.77 -0.39 8.18
C VAL A 239 5.77 -1.28 9.42
N PHE A 240 6.77 -1.18 10.30
CA PHE A 240 6.84 -2.06 11.47
C PHE A 240 5.71 -1.82 12.46
N GLY A 241 5.30 -0.55 12.65
CA GLY A 241 4.16 -0.22 13.50
C GLY A 241 2.88 -0.86 12.98
N SER A 242 2.63 -0.78 11.68
CA SER A 242 1.46 -1.43 11.08
C SER A 242 1.55 -2.96 11.05
N MET A 243 2.74 -3.55 10.93
CA MET A 243 2.92 -5.00 11.05
C MET A 243 2.53 -5.48 12.45
N ILE A 244 3.00 -4.79 13.50
CA ILE A 244 2.66 -5.11 14.90
C ILE A 244 1.15 -4.96 15.11
N LEU A 245 0.55 -3.86 14.65
CA LEU A 245 -0.89 -3.62 14.74
C LEU A 245 -1.69 -4.69 13.98
N GLY A 246 -1.27 -5.06 12.77
CA GLY A 246 -1.92 -6.07 11.96
C GLY A 246 -1.87 -7.45 12.62
N PHE A 247 -0.71 -7.89 13.11
CA PHE A 247 -0.62 -9.14 13.86
C PHE A 247 -1.47 -9.12 15.12
N ALA A 248 -1.40 -8.04 15.91
CA ALA A 248 -2.24 -7.90 17.10
C ALA A 248 -3.73 -7.96 16.75
N ALA A 249 -4.15 -7.31 15.66
CA ALA A 249 -5.53 -7.34 15.18
C ALA A 249 -5.97 -8.73 14.72
N ILE A 250 -5.09 -9.53 14.11
CA ILE A 250 -5.39 -10.92 13.73
C ILE A 250 -5.67 -11.76 15.00
N PHE A 251 -4.73 -11.76 15.96
CA PHE A 251 -4.87 -12.57 17.17
C PHE A 251 -6.03 -12.12 18.06
N LEU A 252 -6.14 -10.81 18.33
CA LEU A 252 -7.21 -10.25 19.15
C LEU A 252 -8.56 -10.30 18.44
N GLY A 253 -8.59 -10.29 17.11
CA GLY A 253 -9.81 -10.45 16.32
C GLY A 253 -10.46 -11.81 16.53
N ILE A 254 -9.65 -12.87 16.63
CA ILE A 254 -10.14 -14.22 16.93
C ILE A 254 -10.62 -14.32 18.38
N LEU A 255 -9.91 -13.70 19.33
CA LEU A 255 -10.19 -13.84 20.77
C LEU A 255 -11.33 -12.95 21.28
N VAL A 256 -11.38 -11.69 20.81
CA VAL A 256 -12.25 -10.63 21.33
C VAL A 256 -13.38 -10.29 20.35
N GLY A 257 -13.24 -10.70 19.08
CA GLY A 257 -14.26 -10.53 18.06
C GLY A 257 -14.40 -9.08 17.58
N PHE A 258 -15.61 -8.69 17.20
CA PHE A 258 -15.94 -7.39 16.62
C PHE A 258 -15.42 -6.17 17.41
N TRP A 259 -15.39 -6.25 18.74
CA TRP A 259 -15.00 -5.13 19.60
C TRP A 259 -13.57 -4.65 19.34
N ILE A 260 -12.62 -5.52 18.98
CA ILE A 260 -11.26 -5.07 18.68
C ILE A 260 -11.24 -4.20 17.42
N VAL A 261 -12.05 -4.54 16.42
CA VAL A 261 -12.12 -3.78 15.16
C VAL A 261 -12.66 -2.39 15.42
N LEU A 262 -13.73 -2.27 16.21
CA LEU A 262 -14.27 -0.97 16.62
C LEU A 262 -13.26 -0.13 17.39
N ILE A 263 -12.52 -0.73 18.33
CA ILE A 263 -11.49 -0.01 19.08
C ILE A 263 -10.40 0.51 18.13
N LEU A 264 -9.95 -0.31 17.18
CA LEU A 264 -8.96 0.09 16.19
C LEU A 264 -9.48 1.22 15.28
N ASP A 265 -10.73 1.16 14.85
CA ASP A 265 -11.35 2.22 14.05
C ASP A 265 -11.42 3.55 14.82
N VAL A 266 -11.82 3.51 16.09
CA VAL A 266 -11.83 4.69 16.97
C VAL A 266 -10.43 5.27 17.14
N ILE A 267 -9.42 4.42 17.35
CA ILE A 267 -8.01 4.85 17.44
C ILE A 267 -7.55 5.47 16.11
N CYS A 268 -7.88 4.86 14.97
CA CYS A 268 -7.54 5.38 13.65
C CYS A 268 -8.15 6.77 13.42
N ILE A 269 -9.42 6.96 13.78
CA ILE A 269 -10.11 8.25 13.71
C ILE A 269 -9.44 9.28 14.61
N ALA A 270 -9.23 8.96 15.88
CA ALA A 270 -8.61 9.86 16.85
C ALA A 270 -7.21 10.29 16.41
N CYS A 271 -6.36 9.35 16.00
CA CYS A 271 -5.02 9.63 15.49
C CYS A 271 -5.04 10.48 14.22
N SER A 272 -5.97 10.21 13.30
CA SER A 272 -6.15 11.00 12.07
C SER A 272 -6.54 12.44 12.39
N ILE A 273 -7.45 12.66 13.35
CA ILE A 273 -7.87 13.99 13.80
C ILE A 273 -6.69 14.71 14.47
N ILE A 274 -5.92 14.05 15.32
CA ILE A 274 -4.74 14.64 15.98
C ILE A 274 -3.72 15.08 14.93
N CYS A 275 -3.41 14.24 13.95
CA CYS A 275 -2.50 14.58 12.85
C CYS A 275 -3.04 15.74 12.01
N TRP A 276 -4.35 15.75 11.74
CA TRP A 276 -5.02 16.82 11.02
C TRP A 276 -4.93 18.17 11.74
N LEU A 277 -5.15 18.18 13.06
CA LEU A 277 -4.99 19.37 13.89
C LEU A 277 -3.53 19.83 13.93
N TYR A 278 -2.58 18.91 13.95
CA TYR A 278 -1.16 19.26 13.86
C TYR A 278 -0.84 20.01 12.55
N PHE A 279 -1.35 19.52 11.41
CA PHE A 279 -1.17 20.19 10.10
C PHE A 279 -1.75 21.61 10.04
N LYS A 280 -2.60 22.02 11.00
CA LYS A 280 -3.08 23.41 11.09
C LYS A 280 -1.99 24.41 11.42
N ASN A 281 -0.98 23.99 12.19
CA ASN A 281 0.04 24.88 12.74
C ASN A 281 1.38 24.76 12.02
N VAL A 282 1.51 23.84 11.06
CA VAL A 282 2.76 23.57 10.34
C VAL A 282 3.04 24.66 9.31
N ARG A 283 4.29 25.15 9.32
CA ARG A 283 4.90 25.93 8.25
C ARG A 283 6.03 25.10 7.64
N LEU A 284 6.06 24.99 6.31
CA LEU A 284 7.18 24.37 5.60
C LEU A 284 8.25 25.45 5.43
N TYR A 285 9.40 25.25 6.07
CA TYR A 285 10.56 26.14 5.93
C TYR A 285 11.47 25.62 4.82
N VAL A 286 12.15 26.54 4.13
CA VAL A 286 13.12 26.26 3.05
C VAL A 286 14.41 25.69 3.64
#